data_AF-A0A920I696-F1
#
_entry.id   AF-A0A920I696-F1
#
_cell.length_a   1.000
_cell.length_b   1.000
_cell.length_c   1.000
_cell.angle_alpha   90.00
_cell.angle_beta   90.00
_cell.angle_gamma   90.00
#
_symmetry.space_group_name_H-M   'P 1'
#
loop_
_entity.id
_entity.type
_entity.pdbx_description
1 polymer ?
#
loop_
_entity_poly.entity_id
_entity_poly.type
_entity_poly.pdbx_seq_one_letter_code
_entity_poly.pdbx_strand_id
1 'polypeptide(L)'
;MTTPITKRGLMLVLSSPSGAGKTSICKKLLQQDTGLVLSVSATTRKRRPGEVEGKDYQFLSIQEFESRINKSQFLEYAKVFGNYYGTPAQLVEENS
;
A
#
# COMPACT_ATOMS: atom_id res chain seq x y z
N MET A 1 6.52 -32.36 -19.70
CA MET A 1 6.63 -30.89 -19.79
C MET A 1 6.73 -30.36 -18.37
N THR A 2 7.88 -29.82 -17.98
CA THR A 2 8.08 -29.24 -16.63
C THR A 2 7.63 -27.79 -16.65
N THR A 3 6.57 -27.47 -15.91
CA THR A 3 6.14 -26.09 -15.71
C THR A 3 7.27 -25.32 -15.04
N PRO A 4 7.76 -24.21 -15.63
CA PRO A 4 8.78 -23.40 -14.97
C PRO A 4 8.23 -22.89 -13.65
N ILE A 5 8.98 -23.09 -12.56
CA ILE A 5 8.65 -22.52 -11.26
C ILE A 5 8.91 -21.02 -11.38
N THR A 6 7.86 -20.23 -11.56
CA THR A 6 7.93 -18.77 -11.43
C THR A 6 8.30 -18.45 -9.97
N LYS A 7 9.41 -17.72 -9.78
CA LYS A 7 9.75 -17.18 -8.46
C LYS A 7 8.64 -16.20 -8.08
N ARG A 8 7.85 -16.54 -7.06
CA ARG A 8 6.85 -15.62 -6.50
C ARG A 8 7.56 -14.44 -5.84
N GLY A 9 7.04 -13.23 -6.06
CA GLY A 9 7.46 -12.04 -5.31
C GLY A 9 7.36 -12.23 -3.79
N LEU A 10 8.21 -11.51 -3.04
CA LEU A 10 8.21 -11.54 -1.57
C LEU A 10 7.43 -10.34 -1.01
N MET A 11 6.35 -10.59 -0.28
CA MET A 11 5.62 -9.52 0.43
C MET A 11 6.23 -9.29 1.83
N LEU A 12 6.83 -8.11 2.03
CA LEU A 12 7.40 -7.70 3.30
C LEU A 12 6.41 -6.83 4.09
N VAL A 13 5.91 -7.33 5.22
CA VAL A 13 5.03 -6.58 6.11
C VAL A 13 5.81 -6.06 7.31
N LEU A 14 6.06 -4.76 7.36
CA LEU A 14 6.65 -4.08 8.51
C LEU A 14 5.53 -3.66 9.47
N SER A 15 5.61 -4.00 10.76
CA SER A 15 4.64 -3.56 11.78
C SER A 15 5.38 -3.03 13.02
N SER A 16 4.87 -1.94 13.60
CA SER A 16 5.33 -1.38 14.88
C SER A 16 4.33 -0.34 15.40
N PRO A 17 4.37 0.01 16.71
CA PRO A 17 3.54 1.07 17.27
C PRO A 17 3.77 2.42 16.59
N SER A 18 2.77 3.31 16.64
CA SER A 18 2.90 4.66 16.10
C SER A 18 4.09 5.39 16.74
N GLY A 19 4.94 6.02 15.93
CA GLY A 19 6.15 6.72 16.39
C GLY A 19 7.42 5.85 16.50
N ALA A 20 7.33 4.53 16.35
CA ALA A 20 8.49 3.62 16.47
C ALA A 20 9.42 3.59 15.24
N GLY A 21 9.28 4.51 14.28
CA GLY A 21 10.22 4.67 13.17
C GLY A 21 10.00 3.78 11.93
N LYS A 22 8.84 3.11 11.79
CA LYS A 22 8.50 2.26 10.62
C LYS A 22 8.79 2.96 9.28
N THR A 23 8.35 4.20 9.13
CA THR A 23 8.55 4.98 7.91
C THR A 23 10.04 5.22 7.60
N SER A 24 10.87 5.45 8.62
CA SER A 24 12.31 5.64 8.45
C SER A 24 13.00 4.35 7.99
N ILE A 25 12.60 3.20 8.55
CA ILE A 25 13.10 1.89 8.13
C ILE A 25 12.69 1.57 6.69
N CYS A 26 11.41 1.75 6.34
CA CYS A 26 10.93 1.54 4.97
C CYS A 26 11.74 2.37 3.95
N LYS A 27 11.97 3.66 4.24
CA LYS A 27 12.75 4.55 3.37
C LYS A 27 14.18 4.04 3.17
N LYS A 28 14.83 3.58 4.24
CA LYS A 28 16.20 3.07 4.16
C LYS A 28 16.28 1.76 3.36
N LEU A 29 15.31 0.86 3.52
CA LEU A 29 15.23 -0.38 2.74
C LEU A 29 15.06 -0.10 1.24
N LEU A 30 14.12 0.78 0.87
CA LEU A 30 13.89 1.17 -0.54
C LEU A 30 15.10 1.86 -1.18
N GLN A 31 15.95 2.53 -0.38
CA GLN A 31 17.19 3.13 -0.87
C GLN A 31 18.31 2.10 -1.09
N GLN A 32 18.28 1.00 -0.35
CA GLN A 32 19.34 -0.03 -0.37
C GLN A 32 19.05 -1.15 -1.36
N ASP A 33 17.78 -1.40 -1.69
CA ASP A 33 17.37 -2.50 -2.56
C ASP A 33 16.37 -2.01 -3.63
N THR A 34 16.84 -1.97 -4.88
CA THR A 34 16.03 -1.56 -6.04
C THR A 34 14.99 -2.60 -6.44
N GLY A 35 15.05 -3.82 -5.88
CA GLY A 35 14.03 -4.86 -6.05
C GLY A 35 12.81 -4.68 -5.15
N LEU A 36 12.85 -3.72 -4.21
CA LEU A 36 11.73 -3.42 -3.32
C LEU A 36 10.86 -2.29 -3.87
N VAL A 37 9.56 -2.53 -3.92
CA VAL A 37 8.54 -1.54 -4.27
C VAL A 37 7.63 -1.31 -3.07
N LEU A 38 7.41 -0.06 -2.72
CA LEU A 38 6.49 0.29 -1.62
C LEU A 38 5.05 0.29 -2.11
N SER A 39 4.20 -0.51 -1.46
CA SER A 39 2.75 -0.39 -1.63
C SER A 39 2.20 0.80 -0.86
N VAL A 40 1.86 1.86 -1.59
CA VAL A 40 1.23 3.07 -1.05
C VAL A 40 -0.26 2.80 -0.89
N SER A 41 -0.73 2.68 0.35
CA SER A 41 -2.14 2.46 0.66
C SER A 41 -3.01 3.64 0.23
N ALA A 42 -4.28 3.37 -0.08
CA ALA A 42 -5.30 4.40 -0.28
C ALA A 42 -6.01 4.72 1.04
N THR A 43 -6.47 5.96 1.21
CA THR A 43 -7.33 6.35 2.33
C THR A 43 -8.33 7.43 1.96
N THR A 44 -9.49 7.47 2.63
CA THR A 44 -10.45 8.57 2.52
C THR A 44 -10.26 9.67 3.55
N ARG A 45 -9.29 9.50 4.46
CA ARG A 45 -8.97 10.52 5.45
C ARG A 45 -8.44 11.77 4.73
N LYS A 46 -8.82 12.95 5.21
CA LYS A 46 -8.19 14.20 4.75
C LYS A 46 -6.67 14.18 5.01
N ARG A 47 -5.91 14.58 4.00
CA ARG A 47 -4.47 14.77 4.05
C ARG A 47 -4.10 15.78 5.16
N ARG A 48 -3.12 15.43 6.00
CA ARG A 48 -2.56 16.32 7.02
C ARG A 48 -1.49 17.24 6.43
N PRO A 49 -1.19 18.38 7.08
CA PRO A 49 -0.03 19.19 6.71
C PRO A 49 1.25 18.34 6.68
N GLY A 50 2.01 18.43 5.59
CA GLY A 50 3.27 17.70 5.40
C GLY A 50 3.13 16.33 4.74
N GLU A 51 1.93 15.77 4.60
CA GLU A 51 1.70 14.54 3.82
C GLU A 51 1.67 14.83 2.32
N VAL A 52 2.17 13.90 1.51
CA VAL A 52 2.33 14.00 0.06
C VAL A 52 1.49 12.91 -0.63
N GLU A 53 0.69 13.33 -1.62
CA GLU A 53 -0.13 12.46 -2.47
C GLU A 53 0.73 11.41 -3.18
N GLY A 54 0.29 10.15 -3.18
CA GLY A 54 0.99 9.06 -3.85
C GLY A 54 2.30 8.63 -3.20
N LYS A 55 2.70 9.25 -2.08
CA LYS A 55 3.89 8.87 -1.30
C LYS A 55 3.53 8.36 0.09
N ASP A 56 2.72 9.12 0.82
CA ASP A 56 2.27 8.72 2.14
C ASP A 56 0.99 7.88 2.04
N TYR A 57 0.02 8.34 1.25
CA TYR A 57 -1.18 7.62 0.86
C TYR A 57 -1.65 8.08 -0.52
N GLN A 58 -2.52 7.28 -1.16
CA GLN A 58 -3.44 7.79 -2.19
C GLN A 58 -4.67 8.36 -1.46
N PHE A 59 -4.86 9.68 -1.50
CA PHE A 59 -5.97 10.32 -0.78
C PHE A 59 -7.20 10.39 -1.70
N LEU A 60 -8.16 9.50 -1.46
CA LEU A 60 -9.35 9.34 -2.29
C LEU A 60 -10.58 9.99 -1.65
N SER A 61 -11.57 10.34 -2.48
CA SER A 61 -12.91 10.58 -1.97
C SER A 61 -13.56 9.26 -1.51
N ILE A 62 -14.59 9.33 -0.66
CA ILE A 62 -15.35 8.14 -0.25
C ILE A 62 -15.97 7.46 -1.48
N GLN A 63 -16.55 8.25 -2.38
CA GLN A 63 -17.18 7.75 -3.61
C GLN A 63 -16.18 7.02 -4.49
N GLU A 64 -14.97 7.55 -4.63
CA GLU A 64 -13.92 6.90 -5.41
C GLU A 64 -13.44 5.61 -4.73
N PHE A 65 -13.24 5.62 -3.41
CA PHE A 65 -12.83 4.43 -2.68
C PHE A 65 -13.86 3.30 -2.83
N GLU A 66 -15.15 3.60 -2.66
CA GLU A 66 -16.23 2.63 -2.81
C GLU A 66 -16.34 2.11 -4.26
N SER A 67 -16.13 2.99 -5.25
CA SER A 67 -16.02 2.58 -6.66
C SER A 67 -14.88 1.58 -6.89
N ARG A 68 -13.71 1.78 -6.26
CA ARG A 68 -12.57 0.87 -6.34
C ARG A 68 -12.83 -0.46 -5.63
N ILE A 69 -13.56 -0.47 -4.51
CA ILE A 69 -14.03 -1.71 -3.85
C ILE A 69 -14.90 -2.51 -4.83
N ASN A 70 -15.89 -1.87 -5.47
CA ASN A 70 -16.81 -2.54 -6.39
C ASN A 70 -16.10 -3.11 -7.64
N LYS A 71 -14.94 -2.58 -7.97
CA LYS A 71 -14.08 -3.04 -9.07
C LYS A 71 -13.01 -4.04 -8.62
N SER A 72 -13.05 -4.50 -7.36
CA SER A 72 -12.06 -5.42 -6.78
C SER A 72 -10.61 -4.91 -6.88
N GLN A 73 -10.39 -3.59 -6.77
CA GLN A 73 -9.07 -2.97 -6.95
C GLN A 73 -8.24 -2.89 -5.65
N PHE A 74 -8.71 -3.50 -4.57
CA PHE A 74 -8.00 -3.60 -3.28
C PHE A 74 -7.81 -5.06 -2.89
N LEU A 75 -6.62 -5.41 -2.40
CA LEU A 75 -6.36 -6.73 -1.80
C LEU A 75 -7.02 -6.86 -0.44
N GLU A 76 -7.00 -5.78 0.32
CA GLU A 76 -7.63 -5.64 1.61
C GLU A 76 -8.05 -4.19 1.82
N TYR A 77 -9.11 -4.00 2.60
CA TYR A 77 -9.53 -2.68 3.05
C TYR A 77 -10.26 -2.78 4.39
N ALA A 78 -10.24 -1.70 5.15
CA ALA A 78 -10.92 -1.56 6.43
C ALA A 78 -11.41 -0.13 6.65
N LYS A 79 -12.44 0.02 7.50
CA LYS A 79 -12.93 1.31 7.97
C LYS A 79 -12.47 1.54 9.40
N VAL A 80 -11.67 2.58 9.62
CA VAL A 80 -11.06 2.90 10.91
C VAL A 80 -11.34 4.36 11.25
N PHE A 81 -11.95 4.61 12.41
CA PHE A 81 -12.37 5.95 12.85
C PHE A 81 -13.13 6.74 11.77
N GLY A 82 -14.02 6.06 11.04
CA GLY A 82 -14.85 6.67 9.99
C GLY A 82 -14.18 6.87 8.63
N ASN A 83 -12.89 6.56 8.48
CA ASN A 83 -12.16 6.66 7.21
C ASN A 83 -11.84 5.26 6.67
N TYR A 84 -11.89 5.09 5.35
CA TYR A 84 -11.41 3.87 4.72
C TYR A 84 -9.90 3.90 4.53
N TYR A 85 -9.31 2.71 4.58
CA TYR A 85 -7.92 2.42 4.27
C TYR A 85 -7.88 1.13 3.45
N GLY A 86 -7.02 1.05 2.44
CA GLY A 86 -6.88 -0.20 1.68
C GLY A 86 -5.59 -0.27 0.89
N THR A 87 -5.20 -1.50 0.56
CA THR A 87 -3.97 -1.79 -0.19
C THR A 87 -4.32 -2.06 -1.65
N PRO A 88 -3.90 -1.19 -2.61
CA PRO A 88 -4.21 -1.37 -4.03
C PRO A 88 -3.66 -2.70 -4.57
N ALA A 89 -4.48 -3.44 -5.31
CA ALA A 89 -4.11 -4.75 -5.84
C ALA A 89 -3.12 -4.68 -7.00
N GLN A 90 -3.32 -3.70 -7.89
CA GLN A 90 -2.53 -3.55 -9.11
C GLN A 90 -1.02 -3.55 -8.85
N LEU A 91 -0.56 -2.82 -7.83
CA LEU A 91 0.89 -2.75 -7.56
C LEU A 91 1.48 -4.08 -7.12
N VAL A 92 0.72 -4.91 -6.39
CA VAL A 92 1.20 -6.22 -5.96
C VAL A 92 1.17 -7.18 -7.12
N GLU A 93 0.11 -7.20 -7.92
CA GLU A 93 -0.02 -8.07 -9.10
C GLU A 93 1.04 -7.77 -10.16
N GLU A 94 1.38 -6.50 -10.39
CA GLU A 94 2.44 -6.10 -11.34
C GLU A 94 3.86 -6.48 -10.89
N ASN A 95 4.07 -6.74 -9.59
CA ASN A 95 5.38 -7.04 -9.00
C ASN A 95 5.47 -8.44 -8.38
N SER A 96 4.50 -9.33 -8.64
CA SER A 96 4.43 -10.71 -8.11
C SER A 96 5.00 -11.79 -9.03
#